data_AF-A0A813PUT8-F1
#
_entry.id   AF-A0A813PUT8-F1
#
_cell.length_a   1.000
_cell.length_b   1.000
_cell.length_c   1.000
_cell.angle_alpha   90.00
_cell.angle_beta   90.00
_cell.angle_gamma   90.00
#
_symmetry.space_group_name_H-M   'P 1'
#
loop_
_entity.id
_entity.type
_entity.pdbx_description
1 polymer ?
#
loop_
_entity_poly.entity_id
_entity_poly.type
_entity_poly.pdbx_seq_one_letter_code
_entity_poly.pdbx_strand_id
1 'polypeptide(L)'
;MPRSFSRRFIRHGLLLCTSAIGTGFLGQYVLEKSKLKAAEQPSHRPAVWLDDYPTREAQLDAMSKEPEYDIVVIGGGATGCGVAVDAASRGLKVALVEKYDFSSGTSSRSTKLIHGGVRYLQKAIMQFDLEQYRMVKEALYERGNLLKIAPHLSYPLPIMLPIYKWYLLPYYYAGIKAYDIVSGRQLLRWSYVISKTKALELFPMLKKEKLQVQSLIMIGHLLLIYQQQ
;
A
#
# COMPACT_ATOMS: atom_id res chain seq x y z
N MET A 1 -28.08 -5.30 64.28
CA MET A 1 -26.93 -4.48 63.81
C MET A 1 -25.64 -5.28 64.03
N PRO A 2 -24.53 -5.12 63.27
CA PRO A 2 -24.24 -4.51 61.94
C PRO A 2 -23.80 -5.60 60.90
N ARG A 3 -23.94 -5.54 59.56
CA ARG A 3 -23.52 -4.63 58.46
C ARG A 3 -22.01 -4.59 58.12
N SER A 4 -21.70 -5.00 56.86
CA SER A 4 -20.88 -4.28 55.86
C SER A 4 -19.48 -4.78 55.38
N PHE A 5 -19.22 -6.08 55.22
CA PHE A 5 -17.89 -6.52 54.72
C PHE A 5 -17.74 -6.68 53.18
N SER A 6 -18.80 -6.79 52.37
CA SER A 6 -18.65 -7.33 51.00
C SER A 6 -18.80 -6.36 49.82
N ARG A 7 -18.77 -5.02 50.00
CA ARG A 7 -18.99 -4.07 48.88
C ARG A 7 -17.79 -3.23 48.44
N ARG A 8 -16.71 -3.15 49.23
CA ARG A 8 -15.51 -2.35 48.86
C ARG A 8 -14.57 -3.08 47.89
N PHE A 9 -14.34 -4.38 48.06
CA PHE A 9 -13.40 -5.13 47.21
C PHE A 9 -13.86 -5.27 45.76
N ILE A 10 -15.16 -5.54 45.53
CA ILE A 10 -15.74 -5.65 44.18
C ILE A 10 -15.67 -4.29 43.45
N ARG A 11 -15.85 -3.18 44.17
CA ARG A 11 -15.83 -1.83 43.58
C ARG A 11 -14.43 -1.40 43.13
N HIS A 12 -13.38 -1.78 43.86
CA HIS A 12 -11.99 -1.44 43.50
C HIS A 12 -11.43 -2.35 42.39
N GLY A 13 -11.77 -3.65 42.38
CA GLY A 13 -11.40 -4.56 41.29
C GLY A 13 -12.01 -4.18 39.93
N LEU A 14 -13.27 -3.72 39.93
CA LEU A 14 -13.96 -3.27 38.71
C LEU A 14 -13.39 -1.94 38.17
N LEU A 15 -12.99 -1.02 39.06
CA LEU A 15 -12.34 0.26 38.70
C LEU A 15 -10.91 0.06 38.15
N LEU A 16 -10.17 -0.92 38.63
CA LEU A 16 -8.84 -1.24 38.11
C LEU A 16 -8.90 -1.88 36.71
N CYS A 17 -9.85 -2.78 36.45
CA CYS A 17 -10.05 -3.37 35.12
C CYS A 17 -10.53 -2.34 34.07
N THR A 18 -11.42 -1.41 34.42
CA THR A 18 -11.85 -0.37 33.47
C THR A 18 -10.73 0.62 33.16
N SER A 19 -9.87 0.94 34.15
CA SER A 19 -8.69 1.78 33.92
C SER A 19 -7.67 1.10 32.99
N ALA A 20 -7.41 -0.20 33.18
CA ALA A 20 -6.46 -0.96 32.35
C ALA A 20 -6.94 -1.12 30.91
N ILE A 21 -8.24 -1.39 30.70
CA ILE A 21 -8.86 -1.43 29.37
C ILE A 21 -8.83 -0.03 28.75
N GLY A 22 -9.13 1.02 29.52
CA GLY A 22 -9.09 2.41 29.07
C GLY A 22 -7.70 2.89 28.66
N THR A 23 -6.65 2.55 29.42
CA THR A 23 -5.26 2.86 29.08
C THR A 23 -4.76 2.03 27.90
N GLY A 24 -5.20 0.77 27.78
CA GLY A 24 -4.90 -0.08 26.61
C GLY A 24 -5.53 0.49 25.34
N PHE A 25 -6.82 0.86 25.39
CA PHE A 25 -7.52 1.51 24.28
C PHE A 25 -6.94 2.87 23.93
N LEU A 26 -6.59 3.69 24.93
CA LEU A 26 -5.99 5.00 24.71
C LEU A 26 -4.58 4.87 24.14
N GLY A 27 -3.77 3.94 24.65
CA GLY A 27 -2.44 3.64 24.12
C GLY A 27 -2.50 3.13 22.69
N GLN A 28 -3.45 2.23 22.40
CA GLN A 28 -3.69 1.71 21.05
C GLN A 28 -4.24 2.79 20.11
N TYR A 29 -5.12 3.67 20.59
CA TYR A 29 -5.62 4.83 19.84
C TYR A 29 -4.50 5.84 19.55
N VAL A 30 -3.65 6.15 20.53
CA VAL A 30 -2.50 7.07 20.36
C VAL A 30 -1.46 6.46 19.42
N LEU A 31 -1.16 5.16 19.54
CA LEU A 31 -0.27 4.45 18.61
C LEU A 31 -0.85 4.38 17.20
N GLU A 32 -2.16 4.20 17.05
CA GLU A 32 -2.80 4.24 15.75
C GLU A 32 -2.80 5.66 15.18
N LYS A 33 -3.00 6.69 16.02
CA LYS A 33 -2.96 8.11 15.63
C LYS A 33 -1.55 8.59 15.27
N SER A 34 -0.51 8.08 15.94
CA SER A 34 0.89 8.37 15.58
C SER A 34 1.30 7.66 14.30
N LYS A 35 0.88 6.41 14.09
CA LYS A 35 1.00 5.72 12.81
C LYS A 35 0.24 6.42 11.69
N LEU A 36 -0.92 7.00 11.99
CA LEU A 36 -1.71 7.80 11.05
C LEU A 36 -0.97 9.05 10.62
N LYS A 37 -0.41 9.82 11.56
CA LYS A 37 0.43 10.98 11.23
C LYS A 37 1.69 10.61 10.45
N ALA A 38 2.32 9.48 10.78
CA ALA A 38 3.49 8.99 10.08
C ALA A 38 3.18 8.47 8.66
N ALA A 39 1.97 7.92 8.44
CA ALA A 39 1.51 7.46 7.14
C ALA A 39 0.94 8.58 6.26
N GLU A 40 0.41 9.65 6.85
CA GLU A 40 -0.07 10.85 6.15
C GLU A 40 1.04 11.80 5.71
N GLN A 41 2.21 11.76 6.35
CA GLN A 41 3.32 12.60 5.95
C GLN A 41 4.13 11.89 4.85
N PRO A 42 3.99 12.26 3.57
CA PRO A 42 4.96 11.85 2.57
C PRO A 42 6.32 12.34 3.07
N SER A 43 7.28 11.42 3.20
CA SER A 43 8.66 11.81 3.42
C SER A 43 9.12 12.55 2.17
N HIS A 44 8.93 13.87 2.15
CA HIS A 44 9.61 14.78 1.22
C HIS A 44 11.09 14.79 1.58
N ARG A 45 11.77 13.66 1.36
CA ARG A 45 13.21 13.72 1.11
C ARG A 45 13.31 14.34 -0.28
N PRO A 46 13.98 15.50 -0.43
CA PRO A 46 14.21 16.05 -1.75
C PRO A 46 14.90 14.97 -2.59
N ALA A 47 14.49 14.84 -3.84
CA ALA A 47 15.22 13.99 -4.78
C ALA A 47 16.67 14.47 -4.77
N VAL A 48 17.60 13.57 -4.43
CA VAL A 48 19.02 13.83 -4.57
C VAL A 48 19.28 13.76 -6.06
N TRP A 49 19.24 14.90 -6.72
CA TRP A 49 19.73 15.02 -8.09
C TRP A 49 21.26 14.92 -7.99
N LEU A 50 21.82 13.83 -8.51
CA LEU A 50 23.25 13.76 -8.74
C LEU A 50 23.54 14.70 -9.90
N ASP A 51 24.35 15.73 -9.68
CA ASP A 51 24.67 16.70 -10.72
C ASP A 51 25.58 16.09 -11.83
N ASP A 52 26.17 14.92 -11.56
CA ASP A 52 27.15 14.26 -12.43
C ASP A 52 26.60 12.97 -13.09
N TYR A 53 25.61 13.09 -13.98
CA TYR A 53 25.27 11.98 -14.87
C TYR A 53 26.15 12.01 -16.13
N PRO A 54 26.70 10.87 -16.57
CA PRO A 54 27.48 10.83 -17.81
C PRO A 54 26.58 11.21 -18.98
N THR A 55 27.10 12.06 -19.88
CA THR A 55 26.37 12.44 -21.09
C THR A 55 26.13 11.23 -21.98
N ARG A 56 25.14 11.34 -22.87
CA ARG A 56 24.85 10.27 -23.83
C ARG A 56 26.08 9.94 -24.68
N GLU A 57 26.87 10.93 -25.07
CA GLU A 57 28.11 10.74 -25.83
C GLU A 57 29.14 9.95 -25.01
N ALA A 58 29.32 10.28 -23.72
CA ALA A 58 30.22 9.55 -22.84
C ALA A 58 29.78 8.10 -22.62
N GLN A 59 28.47 7.85 -22.50
CA GLN A 59 27.92 6.50 -22.39
C GLN A 59 28.16 5.67 -23.67
N LEU A 60 27.95 6.26 -24.86
CA LEU A 60 28.23 5.57 -26.12
C LEU A 60 29.73 5.29 -26.32
N ASP A 61 30.59 6.24 -25.95
CA ASP A 61 32.04 6.05 -26.00
C ASP A 61 32.46 4.90 -25.08
N ALA A 62 31.97 4.88 -23.83
CA ALA A 62 32.19 3.76 -22.90
C ALA A 62 31.69 2.43 -23.48
N MET A 63 30.51 2.41 -24.10
CA MET A 63 29.96 1.22 -24.75
C MET A 63 30.76 0.73 -25.94
N SER A 64 31.36 1.63 -26.72
CA SER A 64 32.17 1.25 -27.88
C SER A 64 33.56 0.76 -27.51
N LYS A 65 34.09 1.20 -26.37
CA LYS A 65 35.37 0.77 -25.82
C LYS A 65 35.30 -0.55 -25.06
N GLU A 66 34.12 -0.91 -24.54
CA GLU A 66 33.91 -2.18 -23.88
C GLU A 66 33.66 -3.28 -24.93
N PRO A 67 34.55 -4.28 -25.06
CA PRO A 67 34.42 -5.31 -26.08
C PRO A 67 33.33 -6.35 -25.76
N GLU A 68 32.99 -6.53 -24.48
CA GLU A 68 32.11 -7.61 -24.02
C GLU A 68 31.27 -7.22 -22.79
N TYR A 69 29.99 -7.61 -22.83
CA TYR A 69 29.03 -7.43 -21.75
C TYR A 69 28.50 -8.79 -21.32
N ASP A 70 28.33 -9.00 -20.01
CA ASP A 70 27.72 -10.21 -19.47
C ASP A 70 26.22 -10.26 -19.79
N ILE A 71 25.55 -9.11 -19.73
CA ILE A 71 24.11 -8.97 -20.00
C ILE A 71 23.84 -7.72 -20.83
N VAL A 72 23.04 -7.89 -21.89
CA VAL A 72 22.47 -6.78 -22.66
C VAL A 72 20.95 -6.77 -22.49
N VAL A 73 20.43 -5.68 -21.93
CA VAL A 73 19.00 -5.45 -21.70
C VAL A 73 18.45 -4.55 -22.81
N ILE A 74 17.42 -5.02 -23.50
CA ILE A 74 16.73 -4.27 -24.55
C ILE A 74 15.40 -3.75 -23.98
N GLY A 75 15.30 -2.43 -23.80
CA GLY A 75 14.13 -1.72 -23.31
C GLY A 75 14.32 -1.14 -21.91
N GLY A 76 14.27 0.19 -21.80
CA GLY A 76 14.37 0.99 -20.58
C GLY A 76 13.04 1.21 -19.86
N GLY A 77 12.12 0.24 -19.92
CA GLY A 77 10.90 0.22 -19.11
C GLY A 77 11.17 -0.27 -17.68
N ALA A 78 10.14 -0.28 -16.83
CA ALA A 78 10.26 -0.71 -15.42
C ALA A 78 10.92 -2.09 -15.27
N THR A 79 10.55 -3.06 -16.13
CA THR A 79 11.14 -4.40 -16.13
C THR A 79 12.63 -4.37 -16.50
N GLY A 80 12.98 -3.70 -17.61
CA GLY A 80 14.37 -3.66 -18.08
C GLY A 80 15.29 -2.91 -17.12
N CYS A 81 14.84 -1.77 -16.57
CA CYS A 81 15.57 -1.06 -15.53
C CYS A 81 15.75 -1.92 -14.27
N GLY A 82 14.70 -2.65 -13.85
CA GLY A 82 14.79 -3.55 -12.70
C GLY A 82 15.81 -4.68 -12.91
N VAL A 83 15.81 -5.31 -14.09
CA VAL A 83 16.79 -6.33 -14.48
C VAL A 83 18.20 -5.74 -14.51
N ALA A 84 18.38 -4.55 -15.11
CA ALA A 84 19.69 -3.92 -15.19
C ALA A 84 20.26 -3.57 -13.81
N VAL A 85 19.44 -3.04 -12.90
CA VAL A 85 19.85 -2.74 -11.52
C VAL A 85 20.20 -4.02 -10.75
N ASP A 86 19.38 -5.07 -10.85
CA ASP A 86 19.68 -6.35 -10.18
C ASP A 86 21.00 -6.95 -10.69
N ALA A 87 21.17 -7.02 -12.02
CA ALA A 87 22.39 -7.54 -12.63
C ALA A 87 23.64 -6.71 -12.27
N ALA A 88 23.56 -5.38 -12.36
CA ALA A 88 24.67 -4.50 -12.01
C ALA A 88 25.02 -4.60 -10.51
N SER A 89 24.02 -4.75 -9.62
CA SER A 89 24.25 -4.91 -8.18
C SER A 89 24.99 -6.21 -7.82
N ARG A 90 24.98 -7.20 -8.71
CA ARG A 90 25.71 -8.47 -8.58
C ARG A 90 27.11 -8.41 -9.20
N GLY A 91 27.53 -7.24 -9.69
CA GLY A 91 28.86 -7.02 -10.28
C GLY A 91 29.00 -7.46 -11.74
N LEU A 92 27.88 -7.72 -12.43
CA LEU A 92 27.90 -8.05 -13.86
C LEU A 92 28.10 -6.78 -14.70
N LYS A 93 28.78 -6.92 -15.84
CA LYS A 93 28.84 -5.88 -16.86
C LYS A 93 27.54 -5.84 -17.64
N VAL A 94 26.76 -4.79 -17.46
CA VAL A 94 25.43 -4.65 -18.06
C VAL A 94 25.39 -3.48 -19.04
N ALA A 95 24.89 -3.73 -20.25
CA ALA A 95 24.45 -2.69 -21.17
C ALA A 95 22.92 -2.65 -21.21
N LEU A 96 22.32 -1.46 -21.16
CA LEU A 96 20.89 -1.28 -21.39
C LEU A 96 20.68 -0.29 -22.54
N VAL A 97 19.87 -0.67 -23.51
CA VAL A 97 19.50 0.19 -24.64
C VAL A 97 18.00 0.43 -24.66
N GLU A 98 17.60 1.68 -24.81
CA GLU A 98 16.21 2.12 -25.01
C GLU A 98 16.12 2.91 -26.32
N LYS A 99 15.04 2.70 -27.07
CA LYS A 99 14.82 3.34 -28.37
C LYS A 99 14.38 4.79 -28.21
N TYR A 100 13.58 5.07 -27.18
CA TYR A 100 13.02 6.39 -26.90
C TYR A 100 13.58 6.93 -25.58
N ASP A 101 12.72 7.45 -24.70
CA ASP A 101 13.08 7.84 -23.34
C ASP A 101 12.81 6.70 -22.36
N PHE A 102 13.47 6.71 -21.20
CA PHE A 102 13.25 5.75 -20.13
C PHE A 102 11.77 5.77 -19.69
N SER A 103 11.21 4.59 -19.45
CA SER A 103 9.79 4.40 -19.08
C SER A 103 8.76 4.95 -20.08
N SER A 104 9.15 5.39 -21.28
CA SER A 104 8.27 5.98 -22.28
C SER A 104 7.20 5.04 -22.84
N GLY A 105 7.29 3.73 -22.60
CA GLY A 105 6.31 2.70 -22.98
C GLY A 105 5.14 2.56 -22.00
N THR A 106 4.70 1.32 -21.72
CA THR A 106 3.59 1.02 -20.80
C THR A 106 3.86 1.49 -19.37
N SER A 107 5.14 1.54 -18.96
CA SER A 107 5.55 1.89 -17.61
C SER A 107 5.09 3.29 -17.17
N SER A 108 5.02 4.27 -18.08
CA SER A 108 4.49 5.62 -17.80
C SER A 108 2.95 5.73 -17.91
N ARG A 109 2.29 4.75 -18.56
CA ARG A 109 0.86 4.76 -18.90
C ARG A 109 0.00 3.90 -17.97
N SER A 110 0.47 3.60 -16.77
CA SER A 110 -0.31 2.89 -15.76
C SER A 110 -1.26 3.83 -14.99
N THR A 111 -2.15 3.23 -14.19
CA THR A 111 -2.95 3.94 -13.17
C THR A 111 -2.09 4.58 -12.08
N LYS A 112 -0.79 4.27 -12.05
CA LYS A 112 0.19 4.68 -11.03
C LYS A 112 -0.19 4.17 -9.64
N LEU A 113 -0.86 3.02 -9.62
CA LEU A 113 -1.32 2.37 -8.39
C LEU A 113 -0.78 0.94 -8.32
N ILE A 114 -0.09 0.62 -7.23
CA ILE A 114 0.27 -0.76 -6.90
C ILE A 114 -0.75 -1.29 -5.91
N HIS A 115 -1.45 -2.35 -6.32
CA HIS A 115 -2.47 -3.01 -5.53
C HIS A 115 -2.13 -4.49 -5.32
N GLY A 116 -2.40 -5.02 -4.13
CA GLY A 116 -2.21 -6.45 -3.86
C GLY A 116 -3.33 -7.35 -4.41
N GLY A 117 -4.27 -6.81 -5.20
CA GLY A 117 -5.15 -7.64 -6.03
C GLY A 117 -6.37 -8.22 -5.30
N VAL A 118 -7.15 -7.39 -4.59
CA VAL A 118 -8.40 -7.80 -3.89
C VAL A 118 -9.34 -8.61 -4.80
N ARG A 119 -9.45 -8.24 -6.08
CA ARG A 119 -10.27 -8.96 -7.07
C ARG A 119 -9.73 -10.35 -7.40
N TYR A 120 -8.40 -10.50 -7.39
CA TYR A 120 -7.75 -11.79 -7.62
C TYR A 120 -7.90 -12.70 -6.39
N LEU A 121 -7.86 -12.14 -5.17
CA LEU A 121 -8.16 -12.91 -3.97
C LEU A 121 -9.59 -13.47 -3.99
N GLN A 122 -10.55 -12.67 -4.44
CA GLN A 122 -11.93 -13.15 -4.63
C GLN A 122 -11.97 -14.36 -5.58
N LYS A 123 -11.31 -14.28 -6.73
CA LYS A 123 -11.23 -15.41 -7.67
C LYS A 123 -10.54 -16.63 -7.04
N ALA A 124 -9.41 -16.42 -6.38
CA ALA A 124 -8.66 -17.47 -5.70
C ALA A 124 -9.53 -18.26 -4.70
N ILE A 125 -10.33 -17.55 -3.89
CA ILE A 125 -11.23 -18.17 -2.92
C ILE A 125 -12.41 -18.86 -3.61
N MET A 126 -13.04 -18.20 -4.59
CA MET A 126 -14.23 -18.74 -5.26
C MET A 126 -13.94 -19.94 -6.15
N GLN A 127 -12.75 -20.00 -6.75
CA GLN A 127 -12.35 -21.01 -7.72
C GLN A 127 -11.30 -21.99 -7.16
N PHE A 128 -10.94 -21.87 -5.88
CA PHE A 128 -9.87 -22.64 -5.24
C PHE A 128 -8.54 -22.60 -6.03
N ASP A 129 -8.22 -21.42 -6.58
CA ASP A 129 -7.04 -21.21 -7.42
C ASP A 129 -5.83 -20.77 -6.56
N LEU A 130 -4.89 -21.70 -6.40
CA LEU A 130 -3.67 -21.49 -5.62
C LEU A 130 -2.69 -20.54 -6.29
N GLU A 131 -2.67 -20.45 -7.61
CA GLU A 131 -1.76 -19.56 -8.34
C GLU A 131 -2.18 -18.11 -8.14
N GLN A 132 -3.48 -17.84 -8.23
CA GLN A 132 -4.03 -16.52 -7.94
C GLN A 132 -3.79 -16.12 -6.48
N TYR A 133 -3.89 -17.06 -5.55
CA TYR A 133 -3.55 -16.81 -4.15
C TYR A 133 -2.07 -16.46 -3.97
N ARG A 134 -1.15 -17.20 -4.60
CA ARG A 134 0.30 -16.91 -4.55
C ARG A 134 0.62 -15.55 -5.13
N MET A 135 0.04 -15.20 -6.27
CA MET A 135 0.20 -13.88 -6.89
C MET A 135 -0.24 -12.74 -5.97
N VAL A 136 -1.36 -12.90 -5.25
CA VAL A 136 -1.82 -11.93 -4.25
C VAL A 136 -0.80 -11.77 -3.12
N LYS A 137 -0.24 -12.87 -2.61
CA LYS A 137 0.78 -12.84 -1.56
C LYS A 137 2.08 -12.16 -2.02
N GLU A 138 2.53 -12.45 -3.22
CA GLU A 138 3.72 -11.82 -3.83
C GLU A 138 3.49 -10.32 -4.05
N ALA A 139 2.35 -9.92 -4.63
CA ALA A 139 2.02 -8.52 -4.84
C ALA A 139 1.96 -7.73 -3.52
N LEU A 140 1.42 -8.34 -2.45
CA LEU A 140 1.42 -7.76 -1.11
C LEU A 140 2.83 -7.60 -0.53
N TYR A 141 3.69 -8.59 -0.73
CA TYR A 141 5.09 -8.57 -0.29
C TYR A 141 5.90 -7.49 -1.02
N GLU A 142 5.82 -7.45 -2.35
CA GLU A 142 6.55 -6.48 -3.18
C GLU A 142 6.09 -5.04 -2.95
N ARG A 143 4.79 -4.83 -2.71
CA ARG A 143 4.30 -3.51 -2.30
C ARG A 143 4.92 -3.06 -0.98
N GLY A 144 5.08 -3.97 -0.02
CA GLY A 144 5.76 -3.71 1.25
C GLY A 144 7.25 -3.38 1.05
N ASN A 145 7.92 -4.05 0.11
CA ASN A 145 9.30 -3.75 -0.26
C ASN A 145 9.43 -2.38 -0.92
N LEU A 146 8.53 -2.03 -1.84
CA LEU A 146 8.57 -0.76 -2.55
C LEU A 146 8.48 0.44 -1.60
N LEU A 147 7.59 0.36 -0.59
CA LEU A 147 7.47 1.36 0.47
C LEU A 147 8.78 1.58 1.24
N LYS A 148 9.64 0.55 1.34
CA LYS A 148 10.91 0.63 2.05
C LYS A 148 12.04 1.17 1.17
N ILE A 149 12.14 0.70 -0.09
CA ILE A 149 13.24 1.08 -0.98
C ILE A 149 13.02 2.44 -1.64
N ALA A 150 11.77 2.84 -1.87
CA ALA A 150 11.41 4.07 -2.56
C ALA A 150 10.31 4.85 -1.81
N PRO A 151 10.53 5.26 -0.53
CA PRO A 151 9.53 5.96 0.28
C PRO A 151 9.20 7.37 -0.24
N HIS A 152 10.09 7.95 -1.05
CA HIS A 152 9.89 9.26 -1.70
C HIS A 152 9.03 9.16 -2.96
N LEU A 153 8.97 7.98 -3.59
CA LEU A 153 8.14 7.72 -4.77
C LEU A 153 6.79 7.10 -4.40
N SER A 154 6.68 6.46 -3.24
CA SER A 154 5.60 5.55 -2.93
C SER A 154 5.01 5.76 -1.54
N TYR A 155 3.68 5.82 -1.45
CA TYR A 155 2.99 6.04 -0.18
C TYR A 155 1.61 5.36 -0.12
N PRO A 156 1.09 5.05 1.08
CA PRO A 156 -0.22 4.45 1.26
C PRO A 156 -1.34 5.37 0.76
N LEU A 157 -2.19 4.86 -0.14
CA LEU A 157 -3.37 5.57 -0.64
C LEU A 157 -4.68 4.91 -0.13
N PRO A 158 -5.47 5.61 0.70
CA PRO A 158 -6.83 5.21 1.04
C PRO A 158 -7.76 5.19 -0.18
N ILE A 159 -8.56 4.13 -0.34
CA ILE A 159 -9.59 4.05 -1.38
C ILE A 159 -10.95 3.74 -0.78
N MET A 160 -11.96 4.50 -1.19
CA MET A 160 -13.34 4.30 -0.77
C MET A 160 -14.12 3.55 -1.85
N LEU A 161 -14.82 2.49 -1.43
CA LEU A 161 -15.83 1.79 -2.24
C LEU A 161 -17.23 2.25 -1.83
N PRO A 162 -17.93 3.04 -2.67
CA PRO A 162 -19.30 3.43 -2.37
C PRO A 162 -20.26 2.25 -2.57
N ILE A 163 -21.05 1.94 -1.53
CA ILE A 163 -22.04 0.86 -1.56
C ILE A 163 -23.44 1.46 -1.63
N TYR A 164 -24.14 1.21 -2.74
CA TYR A 164 -25.45 1.79 -3.02
C TYR A 164 -26.62 0.90 -2.56
N LYS A 165 -26.38 -0.39 -2.31
CA LYS A 165 -27.38 -1.38 -1.89
C LYS A 165 -26.98 -1.94 -0.53
N TRP A 166 -27.85 -1.79 0.46
CA TRP A 166 -27.55 -2.15 1.85
C TRP A 166 -27.16 -3.63 2.02
N TYR A 167 -27.80 -4.53 1.29
CA TYR A 167 -27.55 -5.98 1.37
C TYR A 167 -26.20 -6.40 0.77
N LEU A 168 -25.53 -5.54 0.00
CA LEU A 168 -24.18 -5.81 -0.50
C LEU A 168 -23.11 -5.50 0.56
N LEU A 169 -23.45 -4.74 1.61
CA LEU A 169 -22.51 -4.35 2.65
C LEU A 169 -21.88 -5.56 3.35
N PRO A 170 -22.63 -6.59 3.82
CA PRO A 170 -22.03 -7.76 4.44
C PRO A 170 -21.07 -8.51 3.50
N TYR A 171 -21.40 -8.61 2.22
CA TYR A 171 -20.57 -9.28 1.21
C TYR A 171 -19.22 -8.56 1.02
N TYR A 172 -19.25 -7.26 0.74
CA TYR A 172 -18.02 -6.48 0.56
C TYR A 172 -17.20 -6.38 1.85
N TYR A 173 -17.87 -6.24 2.99
CA TYR A 173 -17.20 -6.21 4.29
C TYR A 173 -16.46 -7.53 4.57
N ALA A 174 -17.11 -8.68 4.37
CA ALA A 174 -16.48 -9.98 4.55
C ALA A 174 -15.30 -10.19 3.59
N GLY A 175 -15.45 -9.84 2.31
CA GLY A 175 -14.38 -9.98 1.32
C GLY A 175 -13.15 -9.11 1.64
N ILE A 176 -13.37 -7.87 2.06
CA ILE A 176 -12.28 -6.97 2.43
C ILE A 176 -11.63 -7.41 3.75
N LYS A 177 -12.40 -7.92 4.72
CA LYS A 177 -11.83 -8.48 5.96
C LYS A 177 -11.01 -9.74 5.70
N ALA A 178 -11.46 -10.61 4.79
CA ALA A 178 -10.66 -11.74 4.34
C ALA A 178 -9.33 -11.26 3.73
N TYR A 179 -9.36 -10.19 2.94
CA TYR A 179 -8.15 -9.58 2.38
C TYR A 179 -7.23 -8.98 3.45
N ASP A 180 -7.76 -8.30 4.47
CA ASP A 180 -6.97 -7.80 5.61
C ASP A 180 -6.22 -8.95 6.30
N ILE A 181 -6.90 -10.08 6.51
CA ILE A 181 -6.32 -11.29 7.13
C ILE A 181 -5.21 -11.88 6.25
N VAL A 182 -5.45 -12.03 4.94
CA VAL A 182 -4.46 -12.55 3.98
C VAL A 182 -3.23 -11.63 3.87
N SER A 183 -3.45 -10.32 4.00
CA SER A 183 -2.38 -9.32 4.02
C SER A 183 -1.45 -9.51 5.22
N GLY A 184 -1.97 -9.94 6.37
CA GLY A 184 -1.18 -10.29 7.55
C GLY A 184 -0.20 -9.19 7.93
N ARG A 185 1.10 -9.51 7.99
CA ARG A 185 2.16 -8.56 8.34
C ARG A 185 2.40 -7.45 7.32
N GLN A 186 1.93 -7.62 6.08
CA GLN A 186 2.03 -6.61 5.02
C GLN A 186 0.82 -5.65 5.02
N LEU A 187 -0.10 -5.79 5.97
CA LEU A 187 -1.22 -4.89 6.13
C LEU A 187 -0.73 -3.51 6.59
N LEU A 188 -1.05 -2.47 5.83
CA LEU A 188 -0.71 -1.09 6.21
C LEU A 188 -1.66 -0.60 7.30
N ARG A 189 -2.96 -0.78 7.06
CA ARG A 189 -4.01 -0.42 7.99
C ARG A 189 -5.21 -1.34 7.77
N TRP A 190 -5.96 -1.56 8.84
CA TRP A 190 -7.21 -2.31 8.77
C TRP A 190 -8.28 -1.52 8.01
N SER A 191 -9.04 -2.21 7.17
CA SER A 191 -10.22 -1.64 6.52
C SER A 191 -11.30 -1.26 7.54
N TYR A 192 -12.11 -0.23 7.22
CA TYR A 192 -13.20 0.19 8.10
C TYR A 192 -14.37 0.79 7.33
N VAL A 193 -15.55 0.72 7.93
CA VAL A 193 -16.78 1.30 7.38
C VAL A 193 -16.89 2.76 7.80
N ILE A 194 -17.37 3.62 6.91
CA ILE A 194 -17.75 4.99 7.25
C ILE A 194 -19.22 5.25 7.00
N SER A 195 -19.79 6.14 7.81
CA SER A 195 -21.16 6.60 7.61
C SER A 195 -21.30 7.38 6.29
N LYS A 196 -22.52 7.43 5.76
CA LYS A 196 -22.88 8.25 4.60
C LYS A 196 -22.47 9.71 4.79
N THR A 197 -22.73 10.28 5.97
CA THR A 197 -22.39 11.67 6.29
C THR A 197 -20.88 11.89 6.15
N LYS A 198 -20.07 11.00 6.74
CA LYS A 198 -18.62 11.10 6.66
C LYS A 198 -18.09 10.89 5.24
N ALA A 199 -18.75 10.03 4.46
CA ALA A 199 -18.39 9.79 3.07
C ALA A 199 -18.62 11.02 2.19
N LEU A 200 -19.73 11.73 2.41
CA LEU A 200 -20.06 12.95 1.70
C LEU A 200 -19.17 14.12 2.13
N GLU A 201 -18.71 14.16 3.38
CA GLU A 201 -17.70 15.12 3.84
C GLU A 201 -16.35 14.89 3.13
N LEU A 202 -15.91 13.63 3.02
CA LEU A 202 -14.64 13.29 2.38
C LEU A 202 -14.69 13.39 0.86
N PHE A 203 -15.83 13.06 0.25
CA PHE A 203 -16.03 13.01 -1.19
C PHE A 203 -17.35 13.69 -1.59
N PRO A 204 -17.38 15.04 -1.65
CA PRO A 204 -18.61 15.80 -1.91
C PRO A 204 -19.21 15.56 -3.30
N MET A 205 -18.41 15.08 -4.25
CA MET A 205 -18.83 14.74 -5.62
C MET A 205 -19.57 13.39 -5.75
N LEU A 206 -19.76 12.67 -4.65
CA LEU A 206 -20.45 11.37 -4.66
C LEU A 206 -21.96 11.54 -4.96
N LYS A 207 -22.55 10.62 -5.75
CA LYS A 207 -23.99 10.64 -6.07
C LYS A 207 -24.85 10.41 -4.83
N LYS A 208 -25.56 11.45 -4.38
CA LYS A 208 -26.30 11.49 -3.11
C LYS A 208 -27.55 10.60 -3.09
N GLU A 209 -28.25 10.52 -4.23
CA GLU A 209 -29.60 9.95 -4.36
C GLU A 209 -29.68 8.43 -4.15
N LYS A 210 -28.61 7.70 -4.46
CA LYS A 210 -28.59 6.23 -4.35
C LYS A 210 -27.72 5.72 -3.20
N LEU A 211 -27.01 6.59 -2.48
CA LEU A 211 -26.13 6.16 -1.41
C LEU A 211 -26.99 5.81 -0.18
N GLN A 212 -27.31 4.53 -0.02
CA GLN A 212 -28.35 4.15 0.94
C GLN A 212 -27.84 3.95 2.37
N VAL A 213 -26.62 3.43 2.62
CA VAL A 213 -26.33 2.95 3.98
C VAL A 213 -24.95 3.30 4.56
N GLN A 214 -23.84 3.12 3.86
CA GLN A 214 -22.51 3.41 4.39
C GLN A 214 -21.52 3.25 3.23
N SER A 215 -20.48 4.08 3.17
CA SER A 215 -19.36 3.81 2.27
C SER A 215 -18.36 2.95 3.01
N LEU A 216 -17.79 1.94 2.36
CA LEU A 216 -16.72 1.16 2.96
C LEU A 216 -15.39 1.80 2.53
N ILE A 217 -14.59 2.28 3.48
CA ILE A 217 -13.24 2.71 3.16
C ILE A 217 -12.29 1.53 3.31
N MET A 218 -11.69 1.13 2.20
CA MET A 218 -10.44 0.37 2.20
C MET A 218 -9.29 1.35 2.41
N ILE A 219 -8.88 1.58 3.65
CA ILE A 219 -7.60 2.25 3.90
C ILE A 219 -6.51 1.20 3.96
N GLY A 220 -5.61 1.23 2.97
CA GLY A 220 -4.30 0.58 3.12
C GLY A 220 -3.88 -0.38 2.02
N HIS A 221 -4.52 -0.40 0.85
CA HIS A 221 -4.25 -1.45 -0.15
C HIS A 221 -3.72 -0.97 -1.48
N LEU A 222 -3.81 0.33 -1.77
CA LEU A 222 -3.17 0.92 -2.94
C LEU A 222 -2.01 1.80 -2.52
N LEU A 223 -1.00 1.83 -3.38
CA LEU A 223 0.18 2.66 -3.27
C LEU A 223 0.26 3.51 -4.52
N LEU A 224 0.37 4.83 -4.36
CA LEU A 224 0.52 5.73 -5.51
C LEU A 224 2.00 5.96 -5.79
N ILE A 225 2.39 5.89 -7.06
CA ILE A 225 3.75 6.26 -7.50
C ILE A 225 3.71 7.68 -8.04
N TYR A 226 4.41 8.60 -7.39
CA TYR A 226 4.49 10.00 -7.83
C TYR A 226 5.46 10.12 -9.01
N GLN A 227 5.00 10.69 -10.14
CA GLN A 227 5.86 11.29 -11.16
C GLN A 227 5.38 12.72 -11.38
N GLN A 228 6.31 13.68 -11.25
CA GLN A 228 6.06 15.04 -11.73
C GLN A 228 5.87 14.97 -13.25
N GLN A 229 4.75 15.54 -13.72
CA GLN A 229 4.60 15.95 -15.11
C GLN A 229 5.31 17.27 -15.33
#